data_AF-A0A8K0GJ88-F1
#
_entry.id   AF-A0A8K0GJ88-F1
#
_cell.length_a   1.000
_cell.length_b   1.000
_cell.length_c   1.000
_cell.angle_alpha   90.00
_cell.angle_beta   90.00
_cell.angle_gamma   90.00
#
_symmetry.space_group_name_H-M   'P 1'
#
loop_
_entity.id
_entity.type
_entity.pdbx_description
1 polymer ?
#
loop_
_entity_poly.entity_id
_entity_poly.type
_entity_poly.pdbx_seq_one_letter_code
_entity_poly.pdbx_strand_id
1 'polypeptide(L)'
;MYGTLNEYGENTVVTESWDFTQERLMCCGVRDVQDWSSRKINGTEVTIGSKTFGIPKSCCSYPNCDTAYEHGCLDRITFIISECSVMLGTGAICVALVQILGIIFAHMLAKAIRRVKTTREVKRQLKRQEIYEHLICGPGEKRTPVLYAPTSSEA
;
A
#
# COMPACT_ATOMS: atom_id res chain seq x y z
N MET A 1 15.93 13.56 -4.95
CA MET A 1 15.79 14.24 -6.26
C MET A 1 17.15 14.63 -6.84
N TYR A 2 18.00 15.40 -6.15
CA TYR A 2 19.31 15.79 -6.73
C TYR A 2 20.23 14.63 -7.17
N GLY A 3 20.25 13.51 -6.41
CA GLY A 3 21.07 12.34 -6.78
C GLY A 3 20.70 11.74 -8.13
N THR A 4 19.40 11.53 -8.39
CA THR A 4 18.91 10.98 -9.65
C THR A 4 19.01 11.96 -10.81
N LEU A 5 19.17 13.27 -10.54
CA LEU A 5 19.38 14.24 -11.60
C LEU A 5 20.75 14.06 -12.28
N ASN A 6 21.73 13.43 -11.61
CA ASN A 6 23.05 13.15 -12.19
C ASN A 6 23.04 11.97 -13.15
N GLU A 7 22.10 11.05 -13.03
CA GLU A 7 21.94 9.89 -13.92
C GLU A 7 21.11 10.23 -15.17
N TYR A 8 20.62 11.48 -15.27
CA TYR A 8 19.83 11.94 -16.39
C TYR A 8 20.66 11.92 -17.69
N GLY A 9 20.22 11.14 -18.67
CA GLY A 9 20.89 10.91 -19.95
C GLY A 9 21.80 9.68 -19.96
N GLU A 10 22.14 9.13 -18.80
CA GLU A 10 22.90 7.88 -18.67
C GLU A 10 21.97 6.68 -18.43
N ASN A 11 20.96 6.86 -17.57
CA ASN A 11 20.01 5.82 -17.20
C ASN A 11 18.63 6.14 -17.82
N THR A 12 18.18 5.28 -18.74
CA THR A 12 16.92 5.48 -19.47
C THR A 12 15.71 5.58 -18.54
N VAL A 13 15.65 4.76 -17.48
CA VAL A 13 14.54 4.77 -16.51
C VAL A 13 14.51 6.10 -15.75
N VAL A 14 15.68 6.63 -15.40
CA VAL A 14 15.79 7.91 -14.71
C VAL A 14 15.44 9.07 -15.64
N THR A 15 15.92 9.03 -16.88
CA THR A 15 15.55 10.01 -17.92
C THR A 15 14.04 10.04 -18.16
N GLU A 16 13.43 8.90 -18.43
CA GLU A 16 11.98 8.79 -18.66
C GLU A 16 11.17 9.27 -17.43
N SER A 17 11.64 8.96 -16.22
CA SER A 17 10.99 9.41 -15.00
C SER A 17 11.05 10.93 -14.83
N TRP A 18 12.20 11.54 -15.15
CA TRP A 18 12.35 12.99 -15.13
C TRP A 18 11.52 13.67 -16.22
N ASP A 19 11.56 13.14 -17.44
CA ASP A 19 10.82 13.69 -18.57
C ASP A 19 9.31 13.65 -18.28
N PHE A 20 8.80 12.50 -17.84
CA PHE A 20 7.41 12.34 -17.42
C PHE A 20 7.03 13.30 -16.30
N THR A 21 7.88 13.45 -15.29
CA THR A 21 7.60 14.35 -14.15
C THR A 21 7.49 15.80 -14.62
N GLN A 22 8.42 16.25 -15.45
CA GLN A 22 8.47 17.63 -15.93
C GLN A 22 7.31 17.97 -16.87
N GLU A 23 6.99 17.07 -17.80
CA GLU A 23 5.85 17.24 -18.70
C GLU A 23 4.52 17.22 -17.94
N ARG A 24 4.37 16.29 -16.99
CA ARG A 24 3.10 16.10 -16.28
C ARG A 24 2.82 17.23 -15.28
N LEU A 25 3.86 17.74 -14.64
CA LEU A 25 3.74 18.76 -13.61
C LEU A 25 3.99 20.18 -14.13
N MET A 26 4.48 20.32 -15.36
CA MET A 26 4.87 21.59 -15.98
C MET A 26 5.90 22.31 -15.10
N CYS A 27 7.00 21.61 -14.81
CA CYS A 27 8.06 22.06 -13.92
C CYS A 27 9.45 21.81 -14.53
N CYS A 28 10.47 22.51 -14.05
CA CYS A 28 11.82 22.38 -14.58
C CYS A 28 12.87 22.36 -13.46
N GLY A 29 13.67 21.29 -13.45
CA GLY A 29 14.68 21.04 -12.40
C GLY A 29 14.06 20.61 -11.05
N VAL A 30 14.88 20.53 -10.00
CA VAL A 30 14.40 20.18 -8.65
C VAL A 30 13.70 21.40 -8.04
N ARG A 31 14.41 22.52 -7.96
CA ARG A 31 13.94 23.81 -7.44
C ARG A 31 13.80 24.86 -8.53
N ASP A 32 14.72 24.84 -9.49
CA ASP A 32 14.66 25.74 -10.63
C ASP A 32 15.40 25.16 -11.85
N VAL A 33 15.26 25.85 -12.96
CA VAL A 33 15.96 25.57 -14.23
C VAL A 33 17.49 25.59 -14.12
N GLN A 34 18.05 26.34 -13.16
CA GLN A 34 19.51 26.44 -12.99
C GLN A 34 20.09 25.14 -12.45
N ASP A 35 19.27 24.26 -11.86
CA ASP A 35 19.71 22.92 -11.49
C ASP A 35 20.34 22.18 -12.68
N TRP A 36 19.91 22.46 -13.91
CA TRP A 36 20.46 21.89 -15.14
C TRP A 36 21.81 22.49 -15.59
N SER A 37 22.19 23.67 -15.09
CA SER A 37 23.38 24.42 -15.52
C SER A 37 24.71 23.68 -15.32
N SER A 38 24.76 22.76 -14.36
CA SER A 38 25.97 21.99 -14.04
C SER A 38 26.17 20.78 -14.95
N ARG A 39 25.27 20.52 -15.90
CA ARG A 39 25.23 19.28 -16.68
C ARG A 39 25.34 19.53 -18.17
N LYS A 40 26.01 18.60 -18.86
CA LYS A 40 26.00 18.54 -20.33
C LYS A 40 24.76 17.76 -20.75
N ILE A 41 23.73 18.47 -21.17
CA ILE A 41 22.48 17.87 -21.64
C ILE A 41 22.42 18.01 -23.15
N ASN A 42 22.14 16.91 -23.85
CA ASN A 42 21.79 16.93 -25.27
C ASN A 42 20.33 17.35 -25.43
N GLY A 43 20.03 18.58 -25.03
CA GLY A 43 18.67 19.10 -24.92
C GLY A 43 18.43 20.35 -25.77
N THR A 44 17.46 21.15 -25.36
CA THR A 44 17.19 22.48 -25.93
C THR A 44 17.94 23.53 -25.12
N GLU A 45 18.38 24.60 -25.76
CA GLU A 45 18.94 25.75 -25.06
C GLU A 45 17.86 26.80 -24.81
N VAL A 46 17.76 27.27 -23.58
CA VAL A 46 16.85 28.37 -23.20
C VAL A 46 17.64 29.48 -22.55
N THR A 47 17.35 30.72 -22.93
CA THR A 47 17.96 31.92 -22.35
C THR A 47 17.06 32.50 -21.26
N ILE A 48 17.60 32.61 -20.04
CA ILE A 48 16.91 33.19 -18.89
C ILE A 48 17.76 34.35 -18.37
N GLY A 49 17.24 35.56 -18.54
CA GLY A 49 18.01 36.80 -18.33
C GLY A 49 19.16 36.89 -19.34
N SER A 50 20.40 36.91 -18.84
CA SER A 50 21.62 36.98 -19.66
C SER A 50 22.35 35.63 -19.81
N LYS A 51 21.79 34.54 -19.29
CA LYS A 51 22.43 33.21 -19.29
C LYS A 51 21.63 32.23 -20.14
N THR A 52 22.35 31.41 -20.89
CA THR A 52 21.78 30.29 -21.66
C THR A 52 22.05 28.99 -20.93
N PHE A 53 21.01 28.16 -20.79
CA PHE A 53 21.06 26.87 -20.13
C PHE A 53 20.64 25.77 -21.10
N GLY A 54 21.38 24.67 -21.14
CA GLY A 54 20.90 23.44 -21.76
C GLY A 54 19.91 22.75 -20.83
N ILE A 55 18.70 22.48 -21.31
CA ILE A 55 17.61 21.85 -20.55
C ILE A 55 17.01 20.67 -21.33
N PRO A 56 16.42 19.68 -20.66
CA PRO A 56 15.60 18.67 -21.32
C PRO A 56 14.43 19.26 -22.12
N LYS A 57 14.03 18.58 -23.20
CA LYS A 57 12.81 18.95 -23.96
C LYS A 57 11.53 18.85 -23.12
N SER A 58 11.51 17.97 -22.12
CA SER A 58 10.41 17.86 -21.16
C SER A 58 10.29 19.05 -20.21
N CYS A 59 11.35 19.87 -20.10
CA CYS A 59 11.49 20.98 -19.15
C CYS A 59 10.95 22.31 -19.69
N CYS A 60 10.50 22.33 -20.94
CA CYS A 60 10.06 23.54 -21.63
C CYS A 60 8.58 23.50 -22.02
N SER A 61 8.01 24.69 -22.24
CA SER A 61 6.61 24.81 -22.65
C SER A 61 6.43 24.40 -24.11
N TYR A 62 5.44 23.53 -24.34
CA TYR A 62 4.89 23.25 -25.67
C TYR A 62 4.21 24.52 -26.25
N PRO A 63 4.18 24.74 -27.59
CA PRO A 63 4.67 23.88 -28.68
C PRO A 63 6.14 24.07 -29.09
N ASN A 64 6.73 25.23 -28.84
CA ASN A 64 7.99 25.62 -29.49
C ASN A 64 9.23 25.49 -28.58
N CYS A 65 9.05 25.18 -27.29
CA CYS A 65 10.17 25.04 -26.35
C CYS A 65 11.01 26.32 -26.18
N ASP A 66 10.40 27.50 -26.42
CA ASP A 66 11.10 28.79 -26.35
C ASP A 66 11.41 29.19 -24.89
N THR A 67 10.62 28.70 -23.93
CA THR A 67 10.74 29.01 -22.50
C THR A 67 10.73 27.75 -21.65
N ALA A 68 11.55 27.74 -20.61
CA ALA A 68 11.53 26.72 -19.57
C ALA A 68 10.31 26.91 -18.65
N TYR A 69 9.83 25.84 -18.03
CA TYR A 69 8.85 25.99 -16.94
C TYR A 69 9.46 26.76 -15.77
N GLU A 70 8.67 27.69 -15.22
CA GLU A 70 9.12 28.63 -14.20
C GLU A 70 9.43 27.96 -12.84
N HIS A 71 8.63 26.96 -12.46
CA HIS A 71 8.69 26.35 -11.14
C HIS A 71 9.53 25.07 -11.12
N GLY A 72 10.26 24.85 -10.03
CA GLY A 72 10.89 23.56 -9.73
C GLY A 72 9.88 22.45 -9.47
N CYS A 73 10.26 21.22 -9.81
CA CYS A 73 9.38 20.07 -9.64
C CYS A 73 9.09 19.75 -8.17
N LEU A 74 10.04 20.00 -7.26
CA LEU A 74 9.81 19.80 -5.83
C LEU A 74 8.73 20.74 -5.29
N ASP A 75 8.80 22.01 -5.67
CA ASP A 75 7.84 23.02 -5.23
C ASP A 75 6.45 22.75 -5.84
N ARG A 76 6.41 22.31 -7.10
CA ARG A 76 5.17 21.93 -7.77
C ARG A 76 4.49 20.72 -7.13
N ILE A 77 5.25 19.67 -6.81
CA ILE A 77 4.73 18.47 -6.14
C ILE A 77 4.21 18.83 -4.74
N THR A 78 4.98 19.59 -3.97
CA THR A 78 4.57 19.96 -2.60
C THR A 78 3.32 20.83 -2.61
N PHE A 79 3.20 21.76 -3.56
CA PHE A 79 1.97 22.53 -3.76
C PHE A 79 0.76 21.64 -4.05
N ILE A 80 0.87 20.73 -5.03
CA ILE A 80 -0.24 19.83 -5.40
C ILE A 80 -0.65 18.93 -4.22
N ILE A 81 0.32 18.39 -3.48
CA ILE A 81 0.03 17.55 -2.31
C ILE A 81 -0.65 18.39 -1.21
N SER A 82 -0.21 19.62 -0.99
CA SER A 82 -0.81 20.52 0.00
C SER A 82 -2.29 20.79 -0.33
N GLU A 83 -2.58 21.11 -1.59
CA GLU A 83 -3.95 21.37 -2.05
C GLU A 83 -4.87 20.14 -1.95
N CYS A 84 -4.34 18.95 -2.21
CA CYS A 84 -5.11 17.69 -2.15
C CYS A 84 -5.01 16.94 -0.80
N SER A 85 -4.31 17.51 0.19
CA SER A 85 -3.97 16.82 1.44
C SER A 85 -5.18 16.32 2.21
N VAL A 86 -6.26 17.12 2.25
CA VAL A 86 -7.51 16.77 2.92
C VAL A 86 -8.17 15.56 2.27
N MET A 87 -8.23 15.51 0.94
CA MET A 87 -8.82 14.39 0.21
C MET A 87 -8.03 13.09 0.42
N LEU A 88 -6.70 13.17 0.39
CA LEU A 88 -5.84 12.02 0.67
C LEU A 88 -6.01 11.53 2.11
N GLY A 89 -6.07 12.46 3.07
CA GLY A 89 -6.28 12.15 4.48
C GLY A 89 -7.62 11.44 4.72
N THR A 90 -8.71 11.96 4.17
CA THR A 90 -10.02 11.32 4.27
C THR A 90 -10.01 9.93 3.62
N GLY A 91 -9.43 9.78 2.43
CA GLY A 91 -9.31 8.47 1.77
C GLY A 91 -8.56 7.44 2.62
N ALA A 92 -7.44 7.84 3.24
CA ALA A 92 -6.68 6.98 4.13
C ALA A 92 -7.48 6.55 5.36
N ILE A 93 -8.25 7.46 5.97
CA ILE A 93 -9.13 7.15 7.10
C ILE A 93 -10.23 6.17 6.70
N CYS A 94 -10.86 6.36 5.54
CA CYS A 94 -11.88 5.43 5.04
C CYS A 94 -11.32 4.01 4.87
N VAL A 95 -10.15 3.89 4.27
CA VAL A 95 -9.46 2.61 4.08
C VAL A 95 -9.13 1.95 5.43
N ALA A 96 -8.63 2.72 6.40
CA ALA A 96 -8.33 2.22 7.74
C ALA A 96 -9.59 1.68 8.46
N LEU A 97 -10.72 2.38 8.35
CA LEU A 97 -11.99 1.92 8.94
C LEU A 97 -12.47 0.60 8.32
N VAL A 98 -12.40 0.47 6.98
CA VAL A 98 -12.76 -0.77 6.28
C VAL A 98 -11.87 -1.93 6.73
N GLN A 99 -10.57 -1.69 6.92
CA GLN A 99 -9.63 -2.70 7.39
C GLN A 99 -9.92 -3.16 8.82
N ILE A 100 -10.23 -2.22 9.73
CA ILE A 100 -10.64 -2.56 11.10
C ILE A 100 -11.89 -3.43 11.10
N LEU A 101 -12.90 -3.07 10.30
CA LEU A 101 -14.11 -3.89 10.15
C LEU A 101 -13.78 -5.29 9.60
N GLY A 102 -12.87 -5.36 8.63
CA GLY A 102 -12.36 -6.63 8.09
C GLY A 102 -11.72 -7.53 9.16
N ILE A 103 -10.90 -6.96 10.04
CA ILE A 103 -10.28 -7.69 11.16
C ILE A 103 -11.34 -8.20 12.14
N ILE A 104 -12.33 -7.37 12.49
CA ILE A 104 -13.42 -7.74 13.40
C ILE A 104 -14.23 -8.90 12.81
N PHE A 105 -14.64 -8.81 11.55
CA PHE A 105 -15.40 -9.86 10.89
C PHE A 105 -14.59 -11.15 10.71
N ALA A 106 -13.32 -11.06 10.35
CA ALA A 106 -12.44 -12.23 10.29
C ALA A 106 -12.32 -12.93 11.65
N HIS A 107 -12.20 -12.16 12.73
CA HIS A 107 -12.13 -12.71 14.08
C HIS A 107 -13.46 -13.37 14.51
N MET A 108 -14.60 -12.70 14.25
CA MET A 108 -15.93 -13.26 14.53
C MET A 108 -16.17 -14.56 13.77
N LEU A 109 -15.82 -14.59 12.48
CA LEU A 109 -15.95 -15.79 11.64
C LEU A 109 -15.04 -16.92 12.15
N ALA A 110 -13.78 -16.63 12.48
CA ALA A 110 -12.86 -17.63 13.02
C ALA A 110 -13.40 -18.23 14.33
N LYS A 111 -13.95 -17.39 15.22
CA LYS A 111 -14.57 -17.84 16.48
C LYS A 111 -15.80 -18.70 16.22
N ALA A 112 -16.65 -18.31 15.26
CA ALA A 112 -17.83 -19.10 14.87
C ALA A 112 -17.44 -20.47 14.29
N ILE A 113 -16.44 -20.52 13.39
CA ILE A 113 -15.93 -21.76 12.81
C ILE A 113 -15.37 -22.68 13.90
N ARG A 114 -14.53 -22.15 14.82
CA ARG A 114 -13.98 -22.92 15.94
C ARG A 114 -15.11 -23.51 16.80
N ARG A 115 -16.09 -22.71 17.20
CA ARG A 115 -17.25 -23.17 17.98
C ARG A 115 -18.03 -24.28 17.29
N VAL A 116 -18.29 -24.15 15.99
CA VAL A 116 -19.00 -25.18 15.21
C VAL A 116 -18.16 -26.45 15.11
N LYS A 117 -16.85 -26.34 14.88
CA LYS A 117 -15.94 -27.48 14.82
C LYS A 117 -15.88 -28.21 16.17
N THR A 118 -15.64 -27.50 17.28
CA THR A 118 -15.64 -28.07 18.63
C THR A 118 -16.97 -28.72 18.97
N THR A 119 -18.11 -28.09 18.67
CA THR A 119 -19.45 -28.68 18.91
C THR A 119 -19.67 -29.96 18.11
N ARG A 120 -19.23 -30.00 16.85
CA ARG A 120 -19.32 -31.20 16.00
C ARG A 120 -18.42 -32.33 16.51
N GLU A 121 -17.24 -32.00 17.01
CA GLU A 121 -16.28 -32.96 17.56
C GLU A 121 -16.77 -33.56 18.89
N VAL A 122 -17.26 -32.72 19.81
CA VAL A 122 -17.89 -33.16 21.07
C VAL A 122 -19.10 -34.06 20.81
N LYS A 123 -20.01 -33.69 19.90
CA LYS A 123 -21.16 -34.56 19.53
C LYS A 123 -20.73 -35.93 19.00
N ARG A 124 -19.64 -35.99 18.23
CA ARG A 124 -19.06 -37.27 17.75
C ARG A 124 -18.47 -38.10 18.88
N GLN A 125 -17.84 -37.46 19.88
CA GLN A 125 -17.30 -38.15 21.06
C GLN A 125 -18.43 -38.67 21.96
N LEU A 126 -19.43 -37.86 22.25
CA LEU A 126 -20.60 -38.26 23.04
C LEU A 126 -21.32 -39.47 22.41
N LYS A 127 -21.55 -39.45 21.09
CA LYS A 127 -22.15 -40.60 20.38
C LYS A 127 -21.28 -41.87 20.46
N ARG A 128 -19.95 -41.73 20.40
CA ARG A 128 -19.05 -42.87 20.60
C ARG A 128 -19.17 -43.43 22.02
N GLN A 129 -19.19 -42.57 23.04
CA GLN A 129 -19.37 -42.99 24.44
C GLN A 129 -20.69 -43.73 24.65
N GLU A 130 -21.80 -43.21 24.10
CA GLU A 130 -23.10 -43.88 24.15
C GLU A 130 -23.05 -45.30 23.57
N ILE A 131 -22.39 -45.48 22.42
CA ILE A 131 -22.18 -46.80 21.81
C ILE A 131 -21.33 -47.72 22.71
N TYR A 132 -20.24 -47.21 23.30
CA TYR A 132 -19.40 -48.01 24.21
C TYR A 132 -20.17 -48.45 25.46
N GLU A 133 -20.98 -47.58 26.09
CA GLU A 133 -21.79 -47.97 27.24
C GLU A 133 -22.80 -49.08 26.89
N HIS A 134 -23.45 -48.97 25.73
CA HIS A 134 -24.35 -50.02 25.25
C HIS A 134 -23.67 -51.38 25.00
N LEU A 135 -22.37 -51.39 24.70
CA LEU A 135 -21.60 -52.62 24.45
C LEU A 135 -21.09 -53.27 25.76
N ILE A 136 -20.76 -52.47 26.78
CA ILE A 136 -20.13 -52.97 28.02
C ILE A 136 -21.19 -53.45 29.02
N CYS A 137 -22.35 -52.80 29.12
CA CYS A 137 -23.43 -53.25 29.98
C CYS A 137 -24.29 -54.33 29.28
N GLY A 138 -24.08 -55.61 29.64
CA GLY A 138 -25.06 -56.66 29.40
C GLY A 138 -26.36 -56.41 30.17
N PRO A 139 -27.48 -57.09 29.83
CA PRO A 139 -28.77 -56.88 30.48
C PRO A 139 -28.67 -57.19 31.99
N GLY A 140 -28.56 -56.16 32.83
CA GLY A 140 -28.56 -56.28 34.30
C GLY A 140 -27.58 -55.40 35.08
N GLU A 141 -26.63 -54.70 34.44
CA GLU A 141 -25.58 -53.94 35.16
C GLU A 141 -25.93 -52.44 35.32
N LYS A 142 -25.61 -51.85 36.49
CA LYS A 142 -25.97 -50.46 36.85
C LYS A 142 -25.01 -49.45 36.22
N ARG A 143 -25.55 -48.47 35.49
CA ARG A 143 -24.78 -47.37 34.85
C ARG A 143 -24.07 -46.49 35.89
N THR A 144 -22.78 -46.26 35.68
CA THR A 144 -22.03 -45.19 36.34
C THR A 144 -21.87 -44.01 35.38
N PRO A 145 -22.20 -42.77 35.79
CA PRO A 145 -22.04 -41.62 34.91
C PRO A 145 -20.56 -41.31 34.72
N VAL A 146 -20.07 -41.40 33.48
CA VAL A 146 -18.73 -40.92 33.11
C VAL A 146 -18.79 -39.41 32.95
N LEU A 147 -18.28 -38.68 33.94
CA LEU A 147 -18.24 -37.22 33.95
C LEU A 147 -17.18 -36.73 32.95
N TYR A 148 -17.60 -36.10 31.85
CA TYR A 148 -16.68 -35.45 30.92
C TYR A 148 -16.10 -34.18 31.54
N ALA A 149 -14.82 -34.22 31.94
CA ALA A 149 -14.06 -33.03 32.29
C ALA A 149 -13.35 -32.51 31.02
N PRO A 150 -13.67 -31.28 30.53
CA PRO A 150 -12.91 -30.70 29.43
C PRO A 150 -11.46 -30.50 29.88
N THR A 151 -10.51 -31.05 29.14
CA THR A 151 -9.09 -30.80 29.38
C THR A 151 -8.79 -29.34 29.06
N SER A 152 -8.05 -28.69 29.96
CA SER A 152 -7.78 -27.24 30.05
C SER A 152 -7.06 -26.59 28.85
N SER A 153 -6.97 -27.24 27.70
CA SER A 153 -6.24 -26.76 26.53
C SER A 153 -7.09 -25.92 25.56
N GLU A 154 -8.37 -25.63 25.88
CA GLU A 154 -9.27 -24.79 25.07
C GLU A 154 -9.84 -23.57 25.85
N ALA A 155 -9.07 -22.99 26.77
CA ALA A 155 -9.37 -21.69 27.41
C ALA A 155 -8.46 -20.59 26.86
#